data_AF-A0A0F2JA28-F1
#
_entry.id   AF-A0A0F2JA28-F1
#
_cell.length_a   1.000
_cell.length_b   1.000
_cell.length_c   1.000
_cell.angle_alpha   90.00
_cell.angle_beta   90.00
_cell.angle_gamma   90.00
#
_symmetry.space_group_name_H-M   'P 1'
#
loop_
_entity.id
_entity.type
_entity.pdbx_description
1 polymer ?
#
loop_
_entity_poly.entity_id
_entity_poly.type
_entity_poly.pdbx_seq_one_letter_code
_entity_poly.pdbx_strand_id
1 'polypeptide(L)'
;MKKVKMLLVLGGLIVFSLLPALGVQATPSLTSGYQDKVVFHTPSHIAKWNKSTLKGLDPHVLVAFIGLMLLIIPGTFLYRVRKNRPKGKENEANVDVANEGIKKQIILNKIRQLEEQFSQGKINQEKYTETLISYKSLLKKMEEERG
;
A
#
# COMPACT_ATOMS: atom_id res chain seq x y z
N MET A 1 -31.14 27.26 -12.29
CA MET A 1 -30.23 28.42 -12.08
C MET A 1 -28.80 27.88 -11.96
N LYS A 2 -28.10 27.65 -13.08
CA LYS A 2 -26.95 28.44 -13.59
C LYS A 2 -26.11 29.09 -12.47
N LYS A 3 -24.83 28.67 -12.30
CA LYS A 3 -23.63 29.43 -12.69
C LYS A 3 -22.41 28.49 -12.79
N VAL A 4 -22.06 28.14 -14.02
CA VAL A 4 -20.70 27.72 -14.43
C VAL A 4 -19.93 29.01 -14.66
N LYS A 5 -18.75 29.17 -14.05
CA LYS A 5 -17.82 30.25 -14.42
C LYS A 5 -16.76 29.69 -15.36
N MET A 6 -16.69 30.36 -16.49
CA MET A 6 -15.96 30.08 -17.72
C MET A 6 -14.55 30.70 -17.67
N LEU A 7 -13.63 30.05 -18.39
CA LEU A 7 -12.31 30.52 -18.86
C LEU A 7 -12.25 32.02 -19.22
N LEU A 8 -11.08 32.67 -19.08
CA LEU A 8 -10.06 32.83 -20.15
C LEU A 8 -8.95 33.83 -19.73
N VAL A 9 -7.70 33.38 -19.92
CA VAL A 9 -6.54 34.05 -20.55
C VAL A 9 -6.28 35.54 -20.28
N LEU A 10 -5.07 35.84 -19.81
CA LEU A 10 -4.30 36.97 -20.34
C LEU A 10 -2.80 36.61 -20.34
N GLY A 11 -2.25 36.42 -21.54
CA GLY A 11 -0.81 36.36 -21.76
C GLY A 11 -0.20 37.75 -21.65
N GLY A 12 0.93 37.85 -20.96
CA GLY A 12 1.77 39.05 -20.90
C GLY A 12 3.18 38.69 -21.31
N LEU A 13 3.61 39.22 -22.45
CA LEU A 13 4.99 39.20 -22.94
C LEU A 13 5.96 39.66 -21.84
N ILE A 14 7.08 38.95 -21.66
CA ILE A 14 8.28 39.56 -21.11
C ILE A 14 9.31 39.66 -22.22
N VAL A 15 9.64 40.90 -22.51
CA VAL A 15 10.51 41.40 -23.55
C VAL A 15 11.97 41.01 -23.28
N PHE A 16 12.62 40.63 -24.37
CA PHE A 16 14.04 40.39 -24.55
C PHE A 16 14.85 41.65 -24.22
N SER A 17 15.85 41.57 -23.34
CA SER A 17 16.94 42.56 -23.25
C SER A 17 18.28 41.84 -23.23
N LEU A 18 18.97 41.89 -24.39
CA LEU A 18 20.40 41.66 -24.51
C LEU A 18 21.17 42.81 -23.82
N LEU A 19 22.22 42.50 -23.06
CA LEU A 19 23.62 42.83 -23.41
C LEU A 19 24.60 42.20 -22.39
N PRO A 20 25.83 41.84 -22.81
CA PRO A 20 26.81 41.13 -22.01
C PRO A 20 27.76 42.10 -21.29
N ALA A 21 28.15 41.78 -20.06
CA ALA A 21 29.28 42.42 -19.41
C ALA A 21 30.30 41.34 -19.06
N LEU A 22 31.41 41.36 -19.82
CA LEU A 22 32.63 40.63 -19.50
C LEU A 22 33.13 41.07 -18.12
N GLY A 23 33.31 40.09 -17.24
CA GLY A 23 34.02 40.25 -15.98
C GLY A 23 34.77 38.96 -15.68
N VAL A 24 35.90 38.75 -16.35
CA VAL A 24 36.86 37.71 -15.98
C VAL A 24 37.67 38.24 -14.79
N GLN A 25 37.53 37.60 -13.63
CA GLN A 25 38.58 37.55 -12.62
C GLN A 25 38.66 36.10 -12.11
N ALA A 26 39.81 35.48 -12.35
CA ALA A 26 40.22 34.21 -11.77
C ALA A 26 41.01 34.51 -10.49
N THR A 27 40.70 33.91 -9.34
CA THR A 27 41.43 32.80 -8.65
C THR A 27 41.21 32.99 -7.12
N PRO A 28 41.71 32.11 -6.23
CA PRO A 28 41.53 30.66 -6.10
C PRO A 28 40.85 30.30 -4.75
N SER A 29 40.56 29.00 -4.58
CA SER A 29 39.88 28.36 -3.45
C SER A 29 40.46 28.65 -2.05
N LEU A 30 39.59 28.73 -1.03
CA LEU A 30 39.77 28.12 0.31
C LEU A 30 38.49 28.27 1.15
N THR A 31 37.93 27.14 1.59
CA THR A 31 37.46 26.86 2.96
C THR A 31 36.35 25.81 2.94
N SER A 32 36.75 24.60 3.31
CA SER A 32 35.88 23.57 3.87
C SER A 32 35.29 24.09 5.17
N GLY A 33 33.99 24.34 5.22
CA GLY A 33 33.30 24.70 6.46
C GLY A 33 31.92 25.28 6.21
N TYR A 34 30.89 24.49 6.53
CA TYR A 34 29.50 24.94 6.71
C TYR A 34 28.72 25.35 5.44
N GLN A 35 28.29 24.34 4.66
CA GLN A 35 27.18 24.50 3.72
C GLN A 35 25.87 24.09 4.43
N ASP A 36 25.36 24.98 5.28
CA ASP A 36 24.03 24.84 5.88
C ASP A 36 22.93 25.35 4.95
N LYS A 37 22.95 24.81 3.73
CA LYS A 37 21.83 24.84 2.80
C LYS A 37 21.72 23.43 2.28
N VAL A 38 20.61 22.76 2.59
CA VAL A 38 20.27 21.49 1.97
C VAL A 38 20.08 21.76 0.47
N VAL A 39 21.16 21.69 -0.30
CA VAL A 39 21.13 21.91 -1.74
C VAL A 39 20.55 20.64 -2.36
N PHE A 40 19.23 20.64 -2.57
CA PHE A 40 18.51 19.52 -3.22
C PHE A 40 18.98 19.25 -4.66
N HIS A 41 19.78 20.16 -5.24
CA HIS A 41 20.33 20.09 -6.59
C HIS A 41 21.86 19.99 -6.57
N THR A 42 22.41 19.03 -5.83
CA THR A 42 23.85 18.76 -5.93
C THR A 42 24.18 18.36 -7.38
N PRO A 43 25.34 18.81 -7.92
CA PRO A 43 25.74 18.45 -9.29
C PRO A 43 25.76 16.94 -9.54
N SER A 44 26.04 16.14 -8.51
CA SER A 44 25.99 14.68 -8.55
C SER A 44 24.56 14.13 -8.68
N HIS A 45 23.55 14.77 -8.06
CA HIS A 45 22.14 14.39 -8.19
C HIS A 45 21.62 14.65 -9.61
N ILE A 46 21.95 15.82 -10.19
CA ILE A 46 21.60 16.16 -11.58
C ILE A 46 22.30 15.26 -12.59
N ALA A 47 23.57 14.93 -12.37
CA ALA A 47 24.29 14.00 -13.23
C ALA A 47 23.66 12.60 -13.24
N LYS A 48 23.12 12.13 -12.10
CA LYS A 48 22.37 10.87 -12.02
C LYS A 48 21.04 10.96 -12.75
N TRP A 49 20.29 12.05 -12.59
CA TRP A 49 19.04 12.28 -13.32
C TRP A 49 19.22 12.23 -14.83
N ASN A 50 20.23 12.95 -15.34
CA ASN A 50 20.54 13.05 -16.77
C ASN A 50 21.02 11.73 -17.39
N LYS A 51 21.53 10.79 -16.57
CA LYS A 51 21.87 9.43 -17.01
C LYS A 51 20.66 8.47 -16.99
N SER A 52 19.56 8.85 -16.35
CA SER A 52 18.36 8.01 -16.29
C SER A 52 17.58 8.02 -17.61
N THR A 53 16.71 7.04 -17.78
CA THR A 53 15.74 6.97 -18.89
C THR A 53 14.69 8.08 -18.81
N LEU A 54 14.55 8.74 -17.66
CA LEU A 54 13.56 9.79 -17.39
C LEU A 54 14.14 11.21 -17.56
N LYS A 55 15.38 11.32 -18.06
CA LYS A 55 16.10 12.60 -18.26
C LYS A 55 15.35 13.66 -19.09
N GLY A 56 14.38 13.24 -19.91
CA GLY A 56 13.56 14.14 -20.75
C GLY A 56 12.35 14.74 -20.03
N LEU A 57 12.09 14.34 -18.79
CA LEU A 57 10.99 14.86 -17.97
C LEU A 57 11.55 15.80 -16.90
N ASP A 58 10.77 16.81 -16.52
CA ASP A 58 11.11 17.65 -15.38
C ASP A 58 10.93 16.83 -14.08
N PRO A 59 11.98 16.67 -13.25
CA PRO A 59 11.91 15.90 -12.02
C PRO A 59 10.85 16.42 -11.04
N HIS A 60 10.60 17.74 -11.01
CA HIS A 60 9.58 18.31 -10.14
C HIS A 60 8.18 17.91 -10.61
N VAL A 61 7.95 17.92 -11.92
CA VAL A 61 6.68 17.49 -12.51
C VAL A 61 6.44 16.00 -12.27
N LEU A 62 7.48 15.17 -12.39
CA LEU A 62 7.38 13.75 -12.09
C LEU A 62 7.00 13.50 -10.62
N VAL A 63 7.69 14.17 -9.69
CA VAL A 63 7.41 14.03 -8.25
C VAL A 63 6.00 14.52 -7.92
N ALA A 64 5.56 15.66 -8.49
CA ALA A 64 4.20 16.14 -8.32
C ALA A 64 3.16 15.15 -8.85
N PHE A 65 3.41 14.54 -10.01
CA PHE A 65 2.53 13.53 -10.60
C PHE A 65 2.44 12.26 -9.75
N ILE A 66 3.57 11.74 -9.26
CA ILE A 66 3.61 10.58 -8.36
C ILE A 66 2.87 10.90 -7.05
N GLY A 67 3.12 12.07 -6.47
CA GLY A 67 2.42 12.53 -5.26
C GLY A 67 0.91 12.62 -5.47
N LEU A 68 0.47 13.13 -6.62
CA LEU A 68 -0.95 13.20 -6.97
C LEU A 68 -1.57 11.80 -7.12
N MET A 69 -0.87 10.87 -7.80
CA MET A 69 -1.31 9.48 -7.92
C MET A 69 -1.46 8.79 -6.56
N LEU A 70 -0.51 9.02 -5.64
CA LEU A 70 -0.56 8.48 -4.28
C LEU A 70 -1.73 9.00 -3.45
N LEU A 71 -2.34 10.12 -3.80
CA LEU A 71 -3.57 10.60 -3.13
C LEU A 71 -4.83 10.06 -3.81
N ILE A 72 -4.85 10.02 -5.14
CA ILE A 72 -6.03 9.60 -5.92
C ILE A 72 -6.28 8.09 -5.79
N ILE A 73 -5.24 7.27 -5.84
CA ILE A 73 -5.38 5.80 -5.82
C ILE A 73 -6.01 5.31 -4.50
N PRO A 74 -5.46 5.62 -3.30
CA PRO A 74 -6.10 5.21 -2.06
C PRO A 74 -7.43 5.92 -1.82
N GLY A 75 -7.57 7.19 -2.23
CA GLY A 75 -8.82 7.94 -2.09
C GLY A 75 -9.98 7.30 -2.85
N THR A 76 -9.75 6.91 -4.11
CA THR A 76 -10.76 6.23 -4.94
C THR A 76 -11.02 4.80 -4.47
N PHE A 77 -9.98 4.08 -4.02
CA PHE A 77 -10.14 2.74 -3.45
C PHE A 77 -11.01 2.76 -2.19
N LEU A 78 -10.69 3.64 -1.22
CA LEU A 78 -11.47 3.78 0.01
C LEU A 78 -12.89 4.27 -0.26
N TYR A 79 -13.07 5.21 -1.19
CA TYR A 79 -14.40 5.67 -1.60
C TYR A 79 -15.22 4.53 -2.20
N ARG A 80 -14.62 3.71 -3.09
CA ARG A 80 -15.30 2.57 -3.71
C ARG A 80 -15.63 1.48 -2.70
N VAL A 81 -14.72 1.17 -1.78
CA VAL A 81 -14.98 0.24 -0.66
C VAL A 81 -16.13 0.76 0.20
N ARG A 82 -16.15 2.05 0.55
CA ARG A 82 -17.22 2.63 1.38
C ARG A 82 -18.57 2.70 0.66
N LYS A 83 -18.58 2.95 -0.65
CA LYS A 83 -19.79 3.04 -1.46
C LYS A 83 -20.38 1.68 -1.82
N ASN A 84 -19.52 0.67 -2.01
CA ASN A 84 -19.91 -0.70 -2.32
C ASN A 84 -20.04 -1.57 -1.07
N ARG A 85 -19.80 -1.03 0.12
CA ARG A 85 -20.23 -1.69 1.35
C ARG A 85 -21.74 -1.82 1.27
N PRO A 86 -22.30 -3.05 1.28
CA PRO A 86 -23.73 -3.21 1.37
C PRO A 86 -24.19 -2.43 2.61
N LYS A 87 -25.25 -1.62 2.47
CA LYS A 87 -25.89 -0.95 3.62
C LYS A 87 -26.58 -2.02 4.48
N GLY A 88 -25.79 -2.92 5.05
CA GLY A 88 -26.23 -4.04 5.85
C GLY A 88 -25.82 -3.80 7.29
N LYS A 89 -26.80 -3.53 8.13
CA LYS A 89 -26.75 -3.82 9.57
C LYS A 89 -26.74 -5.35 9.78
N GLU A 90 -25.83 -6.06 9.10
CA GLU A 90 -25.84 -7.52 8.94
C GLU A 90 -24.44 -8.15 9.10
N ASN A 91 -23.40 -7.32 9.34
CA ASN A 91 -22.03 -7.78 9.46
C ASN A 91 -21.66 -8.34 10.84
N GLU A 92 -22.54 -8.28 11.85
CA GLU A 92 -22.24 -8.94 13.13
C GLU A 92 -22.70 -10.40 13.12
N ALA A 93 -23.87 -10.70 12.56
CA ALA A 93 -24.38 -12.07 12.47
C ALA A 93 -23.64 -12.93 11.42
N ASN A 94 -23.28 -12.37 10.26
CA ASN A 94 -22.60 -13.13 9.20
C ASN A 94 -21.11 -13.40 9.48
N VAL A 95 -20.45 -12.54 10.26
CA VAL A 95 -19.04 -12.76 10.62
C VAL A 95 -18.91 -13.93 11.59
N ASP A 96 -19.86 -14.12 12.50
CA ASP A 96 -19.83 -15.24 13.43
C ASP A 96 -20.09 -16.57 12.71
N VAL A 97 -21.10 -16.64 11.85
CA VAL A 97 -21.41 -17.85 11.05
C VAL A 97 -20.27 -18.21 10.08
N ALA A 98 -19.61 -17.21 9.48
CA ALA A 98 -18.44 -17.43 8.63
C ALA A 98 -17.23 -17.93 9.45
N ASN A 99 -17.01 -17.38 10.65
CA ASN A 99 -15.95 -17.85 11.56
C ASN A 99 -16.20 -19.28 12.04
N GLU A 100 -17.44 -19.63 12.38
CA GLU A 100 -17.82 -20.99 12.77
C GLU A 100 -17.58 -22.01 11.65
N GLY A 101 -17.94 -21.65 10.41
CA GLY A 101 -17.66 -22.48 9.24
C GLY A 101 -16.17 -22.75 9.05
N ILE A 102 -15.33 -21.72 9.23
CA ILE A 102 -13.87 -21.83 9.17
C ILE A 102 -13.34 -22.71 10.33
N LYS A 103 -13.82 -22.51 11.56
CA LYS A 103 -13.44 -23.31 12.74
C LYS A 103 -13.77 -24.80 12.54
N LYS A 104 -14.95 -25.13 11.99
CA LYS A 104 -15.34 -26.51 11.67
C LYS A 104 -14.41 -27.13 10.63
N GLN A 105 -14.07 -26.40 9.56
CA GLN A 105 -13.12 -26.89 8.55
C GLN A 105 -11.71 -27.13 9.11
N ILE A 106 -11.23 -26.26 9.99
CA ILE A 106 -9.92 -26.44 10.66
C ILE A 106 -9.91 -27.73 11.49
N ILE A 107 -10.95 -27.99 12.27
CA ILE A 107 -11.03 -29.20 13.11
C ILE A 107 -11.11 -30.46 12.25
N LEU A 108 -11.90 -30.45 11.17
CA LEU A 108 -11.94 -31.58 10.22
C LEU A 108 -10.58 -31.84 9.56
N ASN A 109 -9.86 -30.77 9.19
CA ASN A 109 -8.52 -30.93 8.63
C ASN A 109 -7.52 -31.48 9.66
N LYS A 110 -7.64 -31.09 10.94
CA LYS A 110 -6.84 -31.67 12.02
C LYS A 110 -7.13 -33.15 12.26
N ILE A 111 -8.40 -33.58 12.15
CA ILE A 111 -8.76 -35.01 12.22
C ILE A 111 -8.09 -35.77 11.07
N ARG A 112 -8.16 -35.25 9.84
CA ARG A 112 -7.49 -35.86 8.68
C ARG A 112 -5.96 -35.95 8.87
N GLN A 113 -5.33 -34.91 9.40
CA GLN A 113 -3.90 -34.92 9.72
C GLN A 113 -3.57 -35.95 10.81
N LEU A 114 -4.43 -36.10 11.82
CA LEU A 114 -4.28 -37.08 12.88
C LEU A 114 -4.38 -38.53 12.34
N GLU A 115 -5.32 -38.78 11.43
CA GLU A 115 -5.45 -40.06 10.72
C GLU A 115 -4.22 -40.37 9.86
N GLU A 116 -3.68 -39.36 9.18
CA GLU A 116 -2.46 -39.49 8.37
C GLU A 116 -1.25 -39.80 9.27
N GLN A 117 -1.12 -39.13 10.42
CA GLN A 117 -0.07 -39.40 11.41
C GLN A 117 -0.18 -40.79 12.03
N PHE A 118 -1.39 -41.28 12.30
CA PHE A 118 -1.62 -42.64 12.79
C PHE A 118 -1.27 -43.68 11.71
N SER A 119 -1.71 -43.45 10.48
CA SER A 119 -1.41 -44.32 9.33
C SER A 119 0.09 -44.40 9.03
N GLN A 120 0.83 -43.32 9.28
CA GLN A 120 2.29 -43.26 9.17
C GLN A 120 3.03 -43.83 10.40
N GLY A 121 2.30 -44.35 11.40
CA GLY A 121 2.87 -44.88 12.65
C GLY A 121 3.54 -43.84 13.55
N LYS A 122 3.27 -42.54 13.33
CA LYS A 122 3.90 -41.43 14.09
C LYS A 122 3.28 -41.22 15.48
N ILE A 123 2.09 -41.76 15.71
CA ILE A 123 1.36 -41.68 16.99
C ILE A 123 0.83 -43.06 17.37
N ASN A 124 0.74 -43.35 18.67
CA ASN A 124 0.17 -44.59 19.16
C ASN A 124 -1.37 -44.56 19.12
N GLN A 125 -2.00 -45.74 19.23
CA GLN A 125 -3.45 -45.89 19.17
C GLN A 125 -4.18 -45.16 20.30
N GLU A 126 -3.60 -45.16 21.51
CA GLU A 126 -4.16 -44.48 22.67
C GLU A 126 -4.28 -42.97 22.45
N LYS A 127 -3.17 -42.32 22.05
CA LYS A 127 -3.11 -40.89 21.75
C LYS A 127 -3.96 -40.51 20.54
N TYR A 128 -4.06 -41.39 19.54
CA TYR A 128 -4.98 -41.22 18.43
C TYR A 128 -6.44 -41.17 18.92
N THR A 129 -6.86 -42.15 19.73
CA THR A 129 -8.24 -42.22 20.22
C THR A 129 -8.61 -41.05 21.14
N GLU A 130 -7.71 -40.66 22.05
CA GLU A 130 -7.91 -39.53 22.95
C GLU A 130 -8.08 -38.22 22.18
N THR A 131 -7.17 -37.95 21.23
CA THR A 131 -7.19 -36.73 20.42
C THR A 131 -8.41 -36.69 19.48
N LEU A 132 -8.80 -37.85 18.94
CA LEU A 132 -10.00 -37.96 18.09
C LEU A 132 -11.28 -37.68 18.88
N ILE A 133 -11.40 -38.20 20.11
CA ILE A 133 -12.54 -37.94 20.98
C ILE A 133 -12.64 -36.45 21.32
N SER A 134 -11.50 -35.81 21.60
CA SER A 134 -11.43 -34.36 21.84
C SER A 134 -11.91 -33.54 20.63
N TYR A 135 -11.46 -33.87 19.42
CA TYR A 135 -11.94 -33.14 18.22
C TYR A 135 -13.41 -33.39 17.91
N LYS A 136 -13.92 -34.61 18.15
CA LYS A 136 -15.34 -34.92 18.01
C LYS A 136 -16.22 -34.18 19.03
N SER A 137 -15.76 -34.05 20.28
CA SER A 137 -16.50 -33.31 21.30
C SER A 137 -16.55 -31.81 21.00
N LEU A 138 -15.47 -31.24 20.47
CA LEU A 138 -15.44 -29.85 19.98
C LEU A 138 -16.41 -29.63 18.82
N LEU A 139 -16.50 -30.56 17.87
CA LEU A 139 -17.50 -30.50 16.79
C LEU A 139 -18.93 -30.55 17.32
N LYS A 140 -19.22 -31.46 18.26
CA LYS A 140 -20.55 -31.58 18.87
C LYS A 140 -20.96 -30.31 19.60
N LYS A 141 -20.05 -29.73 20.38
CA LYS A 141 -20.29 -28.47 21.09
C LYS A 141 -20.62 -27.32 20.15
N MET A 142 -19.91 -27.20 19.02
CA MET A 142 -20.21 -26.19 18.00
C MET A 142 -21.55 -26.43 17.29
N GLU A 143 -22.01 -27.68 17.19
CA GLU A 143 -23.33 -28.01 16.61
C GLU A 143 -24.48 -27.71 17.59
N GLU A 144 -24.26 -27.92 18.90
CA GLU A 144 -25.19 -27.57 19.97
C GLU A 144 -25.31 -26.05 20.15
N GLU A 145 -24.23 -25.29 19.99
CA GLU A 145 -24.24 -23.81 20.07
C GLU A 145 -24.94 -23.14 18.87
N ARG A 146 -25.16 -23.90 17.78
CA ARG A 146 -25.76 -23.41 16.54
C ARG A 146 -27.28 -23.65 16.45
N GLY A 147 -27.82 -24.59 17.24
CA GLY A 147 -29.24 -24.97 17.25
C GLY A 147 -30.05 -24.21 18.27
#